data_AF-A0A7S4VX82-F1
#
_entry.id   AF-A0A7S4VX82-F1
#
_cell.length_a   1.000
_cell.length_b   1.000
_cell.length_c   1.000
_cell.angle_alpha   90.00
_cell.angle_beta   90.00
_cell.angle_gamma   90.00
#
_symmetry.space_group_name_H-M   'P 1'
#
loop_
_entity.id
_entity.type
_entity.pdbx_description
1 polymer ?
#
loop_
_entity_poly.entity_id
_entity_poly.type
_entity_poly.pdbx_seq_one_letter_code
_entity_poly.pdbx_strand_id
1 'polypeptide(L)'
;MNVHHSLFSSPSRRSAPVFKGGDQELAAQVGRFRAWAGAAEAMAEKYSEPPAPIDFAAAKSSVRDKALVEALEALYTTSKPPVETHEWSAEDQADKAQQIEDAQGRLAFTQEMIEETEAELAFLRANRTTRETSGNDLKQNFPDIAEEVEKEIENREWFKDTLAK
;
A
#
# COMPACT_ATOMS: atom_id res chain seq x y z
N MET A 1 -16.40 -4.17 32.42
CA MET A 1 -15.24 -3.70 31.63
C MET A 1 -15.64 -3.75 30.17
N ASN A 2 -16.14 -2.63 29.63
CA ASN A 2 -16.51 -2.51 28.22
C ASN A 2 -15.33 -1.89 27.48
N VAL A 3 -14.69 -2.65 26.59
CA VAL A 3 -13.68 -2.12 25.68
C VAL A 3 -14.39 -1.78 24.38
N HIS A 4 -14.52 -0.48 24.11
CA HIS A 4 -15.10 0.05 22.88
C HIS A 4 -14.27 -0.41 21.68
N HIS A 5 -14.91 -1.16 20.78
CA HIS A 5 -14.42 -1.51 19.45
C HIS A 5 -14.78 -0.33 18.52
N SER A 6 -13.87 0.64 18.37
CA SER A 6 -14.11 1.83 17.53
C SER A 6 -12.93 2.19 16.62
N LEU A 7 -12.39 1.21 15.90
CA LEU A 7 -11.28 1.43 14.95
C LEU A 7 -11.67 1.39 13.45
N PHE A 8 -12.95 1.29 13.10
CA PHE A 8 -13.39 1.32 11.70
C PHE A 8 -14.35 2.49 11.40
N SER A 9 -13.91 3.72 11.68
CA SER A 9 -14.50 4.90 11.03
C SER A 9 -13.68 5.22 9.77
N SER A 10 -13.96 4.50 8.68
CA SER A 10 -13.32 4.73 7.38
C SER A 10 -13.62 6.15 6.86
N PRO A 11 -12.62 7.01 6.64
CA PRO A 11 -12.85 8.26 5.95
C PRO A 11 -13.13 7.96 4.46
N SER A 12 -14.29 8.44 3.99
CA SER A 12 -14.72 8.61 2.59
C SER A 12 -13.92 7.85 1.51
N ARG A 13 -14.53 6.80 0.93
CA ARG A 13 -14.07 6.06 -0.26
C ARG A 13 -13.99 6.95 -1.51
N ARG A 14 -13.09 7.94 -1.54
CA ARG A 14 -12.70 8.64 -2.77
C ARG A 14 -11.39 8.02 -3.25
N SER A 15 -11.46 7.29 -4.37
CA SER A 15 -10.27 6.79 -5.05
C SER A 15 -9.34 7.98 -5.36
N ALA A 16 -8.10 7.95 -4.87
CA ALA A 16 -7.09 8.94 -5.24
C ALA A 16 -6.94 9.01 -6.79
N PRO A 17 -6.69 10.20 -7.37
CA PRO A 17 -6.59 10.40 -8.82
C PRO A 17 -5.49 9.54 -9.47
N VAL A 18 -4.46 9.15 -8.72
CA VAL A 18 -3.42 8.19 -9.13
C VAL A 18 -4.02 6.88 -9.65
N PHE A 19 -5.13 6.40 -9.08
CA PHE A 19 -5.78 5.15 -9.47
C PHE A 19 -6.70 5.25 -10.69
N LYS A 20 -6.80 6.43 -11.31
CA LYS A 20 -7.75 6.69 -12.41
C LYS A 20 -7.11 7.14 -13.71
N GLY A 21 -5.90 7.70 -13.69
CA GLY A 21 -5.32 8.38 -14.86
C GLY A 21 -3.91 8.00 -15.28
N GLY A 22 -3.10 7.36 -14.42
CA GLY A 22 -1.66 7.20 -14.67
C GLY A 22 -1.22 5.79 -15.07
N ASP A 23 -1.80 4.75 -14.48
CA ASP A 23 -1.35 3.37 -14.64
C ASP A 23 -2.55 2.40 -14.68
N GLN A 24 -2.83 1.86 -15.87
CA GLN A 24 -3.93 0.92 -16.08
C GLN A 24 -3.75 -0.37 -15.28
N GLU A 25 -2.51 -0.77 -15.03
CA GLU A 25 -2.21 -1.99 -14.28
C GLU A 25 -2.56 -1.79 -12.80
N LEU A 26 -2.12 -0.68 -12.20
CA LEU A 26 -2.45 -0.33 -10.82
C LEU A 26 -3.96 -0.21 -10.60
N ALA A 27 -4.68 0.43 -11.53
CA ALA A 27 -6.13 0.54 -11.48
C ALA A 27 -6.81 -0.84 -11.50
N ALA A 28 -6.32 -1.76 -12.34
CA ALA A 28 -6.81 -3.13 -12.40
C ALA A 28 -6.52 -3.91 -11.11
N GLN A 29 -5.31 -3.78 -10.54
CA GLN A 29 -4.93 -4.43 -9.28
C GLN A 29 -5.80 -3.94 -8.11
N VAL A 30 -6.05 -2.63 -8.00
CA VAL A 30 -6.96 -2.07 -6.99
C VAL A 30 -8.40 -2.55 -7.18
N GLY A 31 -8.85 -2.67 -8.43
CA GLY A 31 -10.14 -3.26 -8.75
C GLY A 31 -10.27 -4.70 -8.25
N ARG A 32 -9.25 -5.53 -8.49
CA ARG A 32 -9.18 -6.91 -8.00
C ARG A 32 -9.19 -6.97 -6.47
N PHE A 33 -8.39 -6.13 -5.81
CA PHE A 33 -8.34 -6.08 -4.35
C PHE A 33 -9.70 -5.73 -3.74
N ARG A 34 -10.41 -4.74 -4.30
CA ARG A 34 -11.77 -4.37 -3.85
C ARG A 34 -12.78 -5.50 -4.04
N ALA A 35 -12.72 -6.18 -5.19
CA ALA A 35 -13.59 -7.33 -5.44
C ALA A 35 -13.34 -8.46 -4.44
N TRP A 36 -12.07 -8.75 -4.15
CA TRP A 36 -11.68 -9.74 -3.15
C TRP A 36 -12.16 -9.34 -1.73
N ALA A 37 -11.93 -8.10 -1.31
CA ALA A 37 -12.38 -7.61 0.00
C ALA A 37 -13.91 -7.70 0.15
N GLY A 38 -14.66 -7.30 -0.88
CA GLY A 38 -16.12 -7.44 -0.86
C GLY A 38 -16.59 -8.89 -0.82
N ALA A 39 -15.90 -9.81 -1.49
CA ALA A 39 -16.21 -11.24 -1.42
C ALA A 39 -15.89 -11.83 -0.03
N ALA A 40 -14.79 -11.39 0.60
CA ALA A 40 -14.43 -11.79 1.96
C ALA A 40 -15.44 -11.29 3.00
N GLU A 41 -15.86 -10.02 2.91
CA GLU A 41 -16.91 -9.45 3.76
C GLU A 41 -18.23 -10.21 3.60
N ALA A 42 -18.66 -10.49 2.37
CA ALA A 42 -19.89 -11.24 2.11
C ALA A 42 -19.84 -12.68 2.65
N MET A 43 -18.68 -13.34 2.59
CA MET A 43 -18.49 -14.65 3.20
C MET A 43 -18.50 -14.56 4.73
N ALA A 44 -17.84 -13.57 5.30
CA ALA A 44 -17.85 -13.36 6.75
C ALA A 44 -19.28 -13.12 7.28
N GLU A 45 -20.09 -12.30 6.58
CA GLU A 45 -21.49 -12.08 6.93
C GLU A 45 -22.31 -13.37 6.84
N LYS A 46 -22.18 -14.11 5.73
CA LYS A 46 -22.94 -15.35 5.49
C LYS A 46 -22.66 -16.44 6.53
N TYR A 47 -21.42 -16.54 7.00
CA TYR A 47 -20.98 -17.56 7.96
C TYR A 47 -20.82 -17.01 9.39
N SER A 48 -21.27 -15.77 9.64
CA SER A 48 -21.26 -15.18 10.99
C SER A 48 -22.26 -15.85 11.92
N GLU A 49 -23.37 -16.35 11.37
CA GLU A 49 -24.43 -17.04 12.10
C GLU A 49 -24.29 -18.57 12.02
N PRO A 50 -24.64 -19.30 13.09
CA PRO A 50 -24.74 -20.75 13.03
C PRO A 50 -25.76 -21.19 11.98
N PRO A 51 -25.53 -22.30 11.26
CA PRO A 51 -26.52 -22.87 10.36
C PRO A 51 -27.85 -23.13 11.07
N ALA A 52 -28.97 -22.89 10.38
CA ALA A 52 -30.29 -23.16 10.91
C ALA A 52 -30.44 -24.65 11.32
N PRO A 53 -31.05 -24.96 12.48
CA PRO A 53 -31.28 -26.34 12.91
C PRO A 53 -32.13 -27.12 11.90
N ILE A 54 -31.78 -28.39 11.67
CA ILE A 54 -32.57 -29.29 10.81
C ILE A 54 -33.81 -29.76 11.58
N ASP A 55 -34.99 -29.58 10.98
CA ASP A 55 -36.26 -30.11 11.51
C ASP A 55 -36.49 -31.57 11.08
N PHE A 56 -35.97 -32.51 11.88
CA PHE A 56 -36.18 -33.94 11.66
C PHE A 56 -37.62 -34.39 11.93
N ALA A 57 -38.44 -33.62 12.67
CA ALA A 57 -39.81 -33.99 12.97
C ALA A 57 -40.71 -33.83 11.73
N ALA A 58 -40.56 -32.71 11.00
CA ALA A 58 -41.20 -32.53 9.70
C ALA A 58 -40.76 -33.60 8.69
N ALA A 59 -39.45 -33.92 8.64
CA ALA A 59 -38.91 -34.93 7.73
C ALA A 59 -39.45 -36.35 8.01
N LYS A 60 -39.60 -36.75 9.28
CA LYS A 60 -40.20 -38.04 9.68
C LYS A 60 -41.68 -38.16 9.30
N SER A 61 -42.38 -37.04 9.14
CA SER A 61 -43.79 -37.01 8.74
C SER A 61 -43.99 -37.07 7.21
N SER A 62 -43.05 -36.51 6.45
CA SER A 62 -43.11 -36.44 4.99
C SER A 62 -42.42 -37.61 4.27
N VAL A 63 -41.40 -38.22 4.88
CA VAL A 63 -40.59 -39.29 4.25
C VAL A 63 -41.14 -40.66 4.64
N ARG A 64 -41.33 -41.51 3.63
CA ARG A 64 -41.88 -42.88 3.80
C ARG A 64 -40.93 -43.79 4.60
N ASP A 65 -39.63 -43.62 4.42
CA ASP A 65 -38.59 -44.39 5.11
C ASP A 65 -38.11 -43.67 6.38
N LYS A 66 -38.72 -44.04 7.50
CA LYS A 66 -38.43 -43.43 8.81
C LYS A 66 -37.09 -43.88 9.37
N ALA A 67 -36.64 -45.10 9.04
CA ALA A 67 -35.36 -45.63 9.49
C ALA A 67 -34.19 -44.83 8.88
N LEU A 68 -34.34 -44.37 7.64
CA LEU A 68 -33.38 -43.46 7.01
C LEU A 68 -33.27 -42.12 7.75
N VAL A 69 -34.41 -41.53 8.14
CA VAL A 69 -34.41 -40.23 8.85
C VAL A 69 -33.82 -40.36 10.25
N GLU A 70 -34.08 -41.46 10.95
CA GLU A 70 -33.46 -41.76 12.25
C GLU A 70 -31.95 -41.99 12.14
N ALA A 71 -31.48 -42.68 11.11
CA ALA A 71 -30.05 -42.86 10.86
C ALA A 71 -29.33 -41.53 10.55
N LEU A 72 -29.99 -40.62 9.82
CA LEU A 72 -29.47 -39.29 9.51
C LEU A 72 -29.44 -38.37 10.75
N GLU A 73 -30.46 -38.44 11.61
CA GLU A 73 -30.49 -37.71 12.89
C GLU A 73 -29.38 -38.19 13.83
N ALA A 74 -29.17 -39.51 13.91
CA ALA A 74 -28.08 -40.11 14.68
C ALA A 74 -26.71 -39.67 14.17
N LEU A 75 -26.51 -39.65 12.84
CA LEU A 75 -25.28 -39.18 12.21
C LEU A 75 -25.03 -37.69 12.46
N TYR A 76 -26.07 -36.86 12.32
CA TYR A 76 -25.98 -35.41 12.55
C TYR A 76 -25.59 -35.08 14.00
N THR A 77 -26.11 -35.85 14.96
CA THR A 77 -25.83 -35.61 16.39
C THR A 77 -24.43 -36.11 16.79
N THR A 78 -23.93 -37.16 16.15
CA THR A 78 -22.62 -37.77 16.44
C THR A 78 -21.46 -37.11 15.69
N SER A 79 -21.71 -36.57 14.50
CA SER A 79 -20.70 -35.90 13.69
C SER A 79 -20.48 -34.47 14.16
N LYS A 80 -19.50 -34.27 15.03
CA LYS A 80 -18.96 -32.95 15.39
C LYS A 80 -17.52 -32.89 14.87
N PRO A 81 -17.30 -32.52 13.60
CA PRO A 81 -15.95 -32.36 13.09
C PRO A 81 -15.22 -31.30 13.92
N PRO A 82 -13.91 -31.48 14.19
CA PRO A 82 -13.11 -30.47 14.85
C PRO A 82 -13.16 -29.18 14.01
N VAL A 83 -13.19 -28.03 14.69
CA VAL A 83 -13.20 -26.72 14.03
C VAL A 83 -11.90 -26.58 13.25
N GLU A 84 -12.00 -26.41 11.93
CA GLU A 84 -10.86 -26.03 11.11
C GLU A 84 -10.46 -24.60 11.48
N THR A 85 -9.39 -24.50 12.27
CA THR A 85 -8.77 -23.22 12.61
C THR A 85 -7.62 -23.02 11.63
N HIS A 86 -7.76 -22.05 10.74
CA HIS A 86 -6.62 -21.58 9.98
C HIS A 86 -5.89 -20.53 10.84
N GLU A 87 -4.81 -20.95 11.49
CA GLU A 87 -3.95 -20.04 12.22
C GLU A 87 -3.04 -19.30 11.23
N TRP A 88 -3.03 -17.98 11.30
CA TRP A 88 -2.08 -17.17 10.54
C TRP A 88 -0.69 -17.45 11.11
N SER A 89 0.20 -18.06 10.32
CA SER A 89 1.52 -18.45 10.78
C SER A 89 2.32 -17.23 11.28
N ALA A 90 3.14 -17.43 12.31
CA ALA A 90 3.97 -16.35 12.86
C ALA A 90 4.99 -15.83 11.83
N GLU A 91 5.45 -16.70 10.92
CA GLU A 91 6.33 -16.35 9.80
C GLU A 91 5.62 -15.44 8.80
N ASP A 92 4.40 -15.79 8.36
CA ASP A 92 3.61 -14.94 7.46
C ASP A 92 3.27 -13.59 8.08
N GLN A 93 3.04 -13.54 9.40
CA GLN A 93 2.81 -12.29 10.13
C GLN A 93 4.05 -11.40 10.12
N ALA A 94 5.22 -11.97 10.42
CA ALA A 94 6.48 -11.25 10.43
C ALA A 94 6.84 -10.72 9.04
N ASP A 95 6.69 -11.56 8.00
CA ASP A 95 6.94 -11.18 6.61
C ASP A 95 6.04 -10.03 6.16
N LYS A 96 4.75 -10.08 6.51
CA LYS A 96 3.79 -9.02 6.17
C LYS A 96 4.06 -7.74 6.95
N ALA A 97 4.47 -7.84 8.22
CA ALA A 97 4.86 -6.68 9.01
C ALA A 97 6.11 -5.99 8.43
N GLN A 98 7.12 -6.77 8.03
CA GLN A 98 8.32 -6.26 7.38
C GLN A 98 8.00 -5.57 6.05
N GLN A 99 7.11 -6.16 5.23
CA GLN A 99 6.67 -5.53 3.98
C GLN A 99 5.99 -4.17 4.21
N ILE A 100 5.24 -4.02 5.31
CA ILE A 100 4.62 -2.75 5.68
C ILE A 100 5.68 -1.73 6.11
N GLU A 101 6.67 -2.15 6.91
CA GLU A 101 7.76 -1.29 7.36
C GLU A 101 8.63 -0.81 6.18
N ASP A 102 9.01 -1.71 5.28
CA ASP A 102 9.75 -1.39 4.05
C ASP A 102 8.98 -0.40 3.17
N ALA A 103 7.66 -0.57 3.05
CA ALA A 103 6.81 0.34 2.29
C ALA A 103 6.74 1.74 2.93
N GLN A 104 6.69 1.82 4.27
CA GLN A 104 6.72 3.08 5.00
C GLN A 104 8.06 3.79 4.85
N GLY A 105 9.18 3.05 4.95
CA GLY A 105 10.52 3.59 4.74
C GLY A 105 10.70 4.17 3.33
N ARG A 106 10.24 3.44 2.31
CA ARG A 106 10.27 3.93 0.91
C ARG A 106 9.41 5.18 0.70
N LEU A 107 8.26 5.25 1.36
CA LEU A 107 7.38 6.43 1.28
C LEU A 107 8.07 7.65 1.88
N ALA A 108 8.66 7.52 3.07
CA ALA A 108 9.38 8.60 3.73
C ALA A 108 10.56 9.10 2.88
N PHE A 109 11.38 8.19 2.36
CA PHE A 109 12.49 8.52 1.48
C PHE A 109 12.04 9.24 0.20
N THR A 110 10.97 8.77 -0.43
CA THR A 110 10.44 9.39 -1.65
C THR A 110 9.88 10.78 -1.37
N GLN A 111 9.25 10.98 -0.21
CA GLN A 111 8.73 12.28 0.20
C GLN A 111 9.85 13.30 0.42
N GLU A 112 10.95 12.90 1.07
CA GLU A 112 12.14 13.73 1.24
C GLU A 112 12.76 14.13 -0.11
N MET A 113 12.92 13.18 -1.03
CA MET A 113 13.43 13.48 -2.39
C MET A 113 12.52 14.43 -3.16
N ILE A 114 11.20 14.33 -3.02
CA ILE A 114 10.25 15.25 -3.65
C ILE A 114 10.48 16.67 -3.11
N GLU A 115 10.58 16.82 -1.79
CA GLU A 115 10.79 18.12 -1.14
C GLU A 115 12.13 18.75 -1.56
N GLU A 116 13.21 17.96 -1.59
CA GLU A 116 14.52 18.41 -2.07
C GLU A 116 14.47 18.84 -3.54
N THR A 117 13.85 18.02 -4.40
CA THR A 117 13.72 18.32 -5.83
C THR A 117 12.86 19.57 -6.07
N GLU A 118 11.79 19.76 -5.31
CA GLU A 118 10.95 20.96 -5.41
C GLU A 118 11.71 22.22 -4.98
N ALA A 119 12.53 22.12 -3.92
CA ALA A 119 13.41 23.21 -3.49
C ALA A 119 14.47 23.54 -4.57
N GLU A 120 15.09 22.52 -5.17
CA GLU A 120 16.04 22.70 -6.26
C GLU A 120 15.38 23.35 -7.49
N LEU A 121 14.19 22.88 -7.89
CA LEU A 121 13.43 23.48 -8.98
C LEU A 121 13.06 24.95 -8.69
N ALA A 122 12.71 25.28 -7.45
CA ALA A 122 12.44 26.65 -7.05
C ALA A 122 13.70 27.52 -7.15
N PHE A 123 14.85 27.01 -6.67
CA PHE A 123 16.14 27.66 -6.80
C PHE A 123 16.51 27.90 -8.27
N LEU A 124 16.41 26.88 -9.13
CA LEU A 124 16.72 26.98 -10.57
C LEU A 124 15.79 27.94 -11.31
N ARG A 125 14.51 28.01 -10.91
CA ARG A 125 13.56 28.99 -11.49
C ARG A 125 13.89 30.41 -11.08
N ALA A 126 14.26 30.64 -9.81
CA ALA A 126 14.61 31.95 -9.30
C ALA A 126 15.96 32.44 -9.84
N ASN A 127 16.93 31.54 -9.99
CA ASN A 127 18.30 31.84 -10.42
C ASN A 127 18.54 31.53 -11.90
N ARG A 128 17.48 31.47 -12.70
CA ARG A 128 17.59 31.25 -14.14
C ARG A 128 18.44 32.35 -14.76
N THR A 129 19.53 31.95 -15.42
CA THR A 129 20.37 32.88 -16.17
C THR A 129 19.57 33.46 -17.32
N THR A 130 19.48 34.78 -17.35
CA THR A 130 18.90 35.57 -18.44
C THR A 130 19.99 36.40 -19.09
N ARG A 131 19.66 37.12 -20.16
CA ARG A 131 20.61 38.02 -20.84
C ARG A 131 21.20 39.08 -19.91
N GLU A 132 20.47 39.46 -18.85
CA GLU A 132 20.87 40.48 -17.89
C GLU A 132 21.66 39.91 -16.68
N THR A 133 21.82 38.59 -16.58
CA THR A 133 22.56 37.99 -15.47
C THR A 133 24.04 38.33 -15.59
N SER A 134 24.60 38.96 -14.56
CA SER A 134 26.00 39.35 -14.53
C SER A 134 26.91 38.21 -14.09
N GLY A 135 28.21 38.33 -14.41
CA GLY A 135 29.22 37.38 -13.94
C GLY A 135 29.33 37.32 -12.41
N ASN A 136 28.98 38.41 -11.71
CA ASN A 136 28.97 38.41 -10.25
C ASN A 136 27.77 37.64 -9.68
N ASP A 137 26.61 37.72 -10.34
CA ASP A 137 25.43 36.92 -9.97
C ASP A 137 25.71 35.42 -10.13
N LEU A 138 26.46 35.04 -11.16
CA LEU A 138 26.92 33.66 -11.35
C LEU A 138 27.85 33.20 -10.23
N LYS A 139 28.80 34.04 -9.79
CA LYS A 139 29.69 33.72 -8.66
C LYS A 139 28.93 33.56 -7.33
N GLN A 140 27.84 34.30 -7.14
CA GLN A 140 27.00 34.19 -5.94
C GLN A 140 26.11 32.94 -5.97
N ASN A 141 25.58 32.58 -7.14
CA ASN A 141 24.71 31.42 -7.30
C ASN A 141 25.47 30.09 -7.34
N PHE A 142 26.74 30.11 -7.77
CA PHE A 142 27.62 28.93 -7.90
C PHE A 142 28.99 29.21 -7.26
N PRO A 143 29.07 29.24 -5.91
CA PRO A 143 30.29 29.60 -5.20
C PRO A 143 31.42 28.57 -5.37
N ASP A 144 31.08 27.30 -5.58
CA ASP A 144 32.00 26.22 -5.89
C ASP A 144 32.73 26.44 -7.23
N ILE A 145 31.99 26.83 -8.27
CA ILE A 145 32.56 27.19 -9.57
C ILE A 145 33.42 28.47 -9.44
N ALA A 146 32.99 29.42 -8.62
CA ALA A 146 33.76 30.63 -8.37
C ALA A 146 35.11 30.32 -7.70
N GLU A 147 35.12 29.46 -6.67
CA GLU A 147 36.33 29.01 -6.00
C GLU A 147 37.26 28.22 -6.94
N GLU A 148 36.71 27.36 -7.80
CA GLU A 148 37.48 26.63 -8.82
C GLU A 148 38.18 27.61 -9.78
N VAL A 149 37.45 28.59 -10.32
CA VAL A 149 37.99 29.57 -11.26
C VAL A 149 39.11 30.40 -10.63
N GLU A 150 38.96 30.86 -9.38
CA GLU A 150 40.03 31.61 -8.70
C GLU A 150 41.28 30.75 -8.49
N LYS A 151 41.10 29.48 -8.12
CA LYS A 151 42.21 28.53 -7.96
C LYS A 151 42.95 28.25 -9.28
N GLU A 152 42.22 28.16 -10.40
CA GLU A 152 42.82 28.00 -11.72
C GLU A 152 43.62 29.24 -12.15
N ILE A 153 43.13 30.44 -11.83
CA ILE A 153 43.83 31.69 -12.07
C ILE A 153 45.15 31.73 -11.28
N GLU A 154 45.12 31.35 -9.99
CA GLU A 154 46.31 31.29 -9.14
C GLU A 154 47.35 30.29 -9.66
N ASN A 155 46.90 29.11 -10.08
CA ASN A 155 47.77 28.04 -10.58
C ASN A 155 48.17 28.18 -12.06
N ARG A 156 47.64 29.21 -12.76
CA ARG A 156 47.86 29.47 -14.19
C ARG A 156 47.38 28.35 -15.09
N GLU A 157 46.28 27.69 -14.73
CA GLU A 157 45.71 26.54 -15.42
C GLU A 157 44.72 26.96 -16.53
N TRP A 158 45.07 27.98 -17.32
CA TRP A 158 44.20 28.67 -18.29
C TRP A 158 43.49 27.80 -19.34
N PHE A 159 43.99 26.58 -19.58
CA PHE A 159 43.50 25.69 -20.63
C PHE A 159 43.05 24.31 -20.10
N LYS A 160 42.87 24.17 -18.78
CA LYS A 160 42.50 22.91 -18.14
C LYS A 160 41.25 22.27 -18.76
N ASP A 161 40.24 23.09 -19.07
CA ASP A 161 38.94 22.62 -19.60
C ASP A 161 38.79 22.73 -21.13
N THR A 162 39.76 23.32 -21.82
CA THR A 162 39.67 23.60 -23.28
C THR A 162 40.60 22.74 -24.13
N LEU A 163 41.69 22.23 -23.56
CA LEU A 163 42.52 21.23 -24.21
C LEU A 163 41.99 19.85 -23.83
N ALA A 164 41.33 19.17 -24.77
CA ALA A 164 41.03 17.76 -24.64
C ALA A 164 42.31 16.98 -24.28
N LYS A 165 42.23 16.12 -23.25
CA LYS A 165 43.24 15.09 -23.02
C LYS A 165 43.19 14.02 -24.11
#